data_AF-A0AAP9GD77-F1
#
_entry.id   AF-A0AAP9GD77-F1
#
_cell.length_a   1.000
_cell.length_b   1.000
_cell.length_c   1.000
_cell.angle_alpha   90.00
_cell.angle_beta   90.00
_cell.angle_gamma   90.00
#
_symmetry.space_group_name_H-M   'P 1'
#
loop_
_entity.id
_entity.type
_entity.pdbx_description
1 polymer ?
#
loop_
_entity_poly.entity_id
_entity_poly.type
_entity_poly.pdbx_seq_one_letter_code
_entity_poly.pdbx_strand_id
1 'polypeptide(L)'
;MTKFRFYFPDNKDFVDPNFDGKDNTRTKYHRQYDDDHYAHEILAELPFDGMLISLAGVGTMQKRGKYYEQELTEDFYFLGAREFLRLNKSKFHDVKLMGDCGAFDYHAEKEPPFTVEELIEFYDRGGFDYGISLDHIVFPYFKNEETKDEFVKNNGSHVFHELIQESERRIKITLDNAEVFLEKSQGYTFEAYGVAHGYDKVSFIRSVKELQEMGYRKITIGGMIKAKTDEILDLLESLSEVRHPETEFHLLGICRFDNIPAYVKAGVTSADSTSPLMQGLKGGKYYSLSEETEHSKIEESLMIRARQCDHKNVQDHIEKYRDELLNHIREMGENNEFDIDLSNTALSVNECVKRLESDCLKKLRHYDETALALEGTIKALIAYEKVTNEAYLPSKMTPSKLSTLNRGEAKYRTFLEERKWRQCTCGICKGGLMNIIFRSNQSNRRRGIHNLAIVTKHKNRVIKSLETAAK
;
A
#
# COMPACT_ATOMS: atom_id res chain seq x y z
N MET A 1 16.30 -22.18 9.92
CA MET A 1 16.28 -21.55 8.58
C MET A 1 15.72 -20.16 8.73
N THR A 2 16.40 -19.16 8.18
CA THR A 2 15.95 -17.77 8.23
C THR A 2 14.70 -17.59 7.38
N LYS A 3 13.57 -17.21 7.97
CA LYS A 3 12.29 -17.10 7.27
C LYS A 3 11.63 -15.76 7.54
N PHE A 4 11.12 -15.12 6.49
CA PHE A 4 10.28 -13.94 6.59
C PHE A 4 9.16 -13.99 5.55
N ARG A 5 7.91 -13.98 6.01
CA ARG A 5 6.71 -13.97 5.15
C ARG A 5 6.08 -12.59 5.08
N PHE A 6 5.84 -12.12 3.86
CA PHE A 6 5.05 -10.93 3.59
C PHE A 6 3.61 -11.31 3.29
N TYR A 7 2.68 -10.78 4.09
CA TYR A 7 1.24 -10.90 3.88
C TYR A 7 0.69 -9.63 3.23
N PHE A 8 -0.17 -9.79 2.23
CA PHE A 8 -0.89 -8.68 1.65
C PHE A 8 -2.33 -8.63 2.19
N PRO A 9 -2.72 -7.57 2.94
CA PRO A 9 -4.08 -7.41 3.41
C PRO A 9 -5.06 -7.18 2.26
N ASP A 10 -6.14 -7.94 2.22
CA ASP A 10 -7.20 -7.77 1.25
C ASP A 10 -8.09 -6.56 1.58
N ASN A 11 -8.28 -5.68 0.59
CA ASN A 11 -9.21 -4.55 0.64
C ASN A 11 -9.95 -4.37 -0.70
N LYS A 12 -10.28 -5.47 -1.39
CA LYS A 12 -10.85 -5.45 -2.76
C LYS A 12 -9.93 -4.74 -3.76
N ASP A 13 -8.63 -5.01 -3.67
CA ASP A 13 -7.61 -4.40 -4.53
C ASP A 13 -7.50 -5.09 -5.89
N PHE A 14 -8.56 -4.88 -6.66
CA PHE A 14 -8.85 -5.44 -7.96
C PHE A 14 -8.38 -4.57 -9.13
N VAL A 15 -8.12 -5.19 -10.27
CA VAL A 15 -7.98 -4.50 -11.56
C VAL A 15 -8.70 -5.24 -12.68
N ASP A 16 -9.19 -4.49 -13.65
CA ASP A 16 -9.84 -5.03 -14.84
C ASP A 16 -8.75 -5.66 -15.73
N PRO A 17 -8.76 -6.98 -15.98
CA PRO A 17 -7.73 -7.64 -16.79
C PRO A 17 -7.70 -7.12 -18.23
N ASN A 18 -8.83 -6.66 -18.76
CA ASN A 18 -8.98 -6.16 -20.12
C ASN A 18 -8.70 -4.66 -20.28
N PHE A 19 -8.28 -3.98 -19.22
CA PHE A 19 -7.90 -2.57 -19.30
C PHE A 19 -6.69 -2.36 -20.22
N ASP A 20 -6.82 -1.49 -21.22
CA ASP A 20 -5.71 -0.97 -22.03
C ASP A 20 -5.40 0.48 -21.66
N GLY A 21 -4.20 0.72 -21.13
CA GLY A 21 -3.75 2.07 -20.78
C GLY A 21 -3.58 3.01 -22.00
N LYS A 22 -3.45 2.49 -23.22
CA LYS A 22 -3.21 3.31 -24.42
C LYS A 22 -4.40 4.19 -24.76
N ASP A 23 -5.61 3.66 -24.60
CA ASP A 23 -6.88 4.34 -24.91
C ASP A 23 -7.87 4.37 -23.72
N ASN A 24 -7.48 3.81 -22.56
CA ASN A 24 -8.31 3.63 -21.37
C ASN A 24 -9.55 2.74 -21.57
N THR A 25 -9.58 1.88 -22.59
CA THR A 25 -10.64 0.90 -22.75
C THR A 25 -10.72 -0.05 -21.57
N ARG A 26 -11.94 -0.49 -21.26
CA ARG A 26 -12.30 -1.33 -20.11
C ARG A 26 -13.42 -2.29 -20.49
N THR A 27 -13.61 -3.31 -19.67
CA THR A 27 -14.73 -4.23 -19.76
C THR A 27 -16.06 -3.46 -19.70
N LYS A 28 -16.95 -3.67 -20.67
CA LYS A 28 -18.30 -3.07 -20.69
C LYS A 28 -19.21 -3.82 -19.73
N TYR A 29 -20.12 -3.11 -19.06
CA TYR A 29 -21.03 -3.69 -18.05
C TYR A 29 -20.28 -4.41 -16.91
N HIS A 30 -19.14 -3.84 -16.53
CA HIS A 30 -18.23 -4.34 -15.50
C HIS A 30 -18.92 -4.57 -14.15
N ARG A 31 -18.72 -5.77 -13.61
CA ARG A 31 -19.06 -6.16 -12.24
C ARG A 31 -17.78 -6.33 -11.46
N GLN A 32 -17.59 -5.46 -10.47
CA GLN A 32 -16.49 -5.57 -9.51
C GLN A 32 -16.55 -6.93 -8.81
N TYR A 33 -15.40 -7.49 -8.46
CA TYR A 33 -15.22 -8.89 -8.06
C TYR A 33 -15.27 -9.84 -9.28
N ASP A 34 -16.43 -10.04 -9.91
CA ASP A 34 -16.61 -11.05 -10.97
C ASP A 34 -15.66 -10.86 -12.17
N ASP A 35 -15.60 -9.65 -12.71
CA ASP A 35 -14.85 -9.35 -13.94
C ASP A 35 -13.41 -8.88 -13.67
N ASP A 36 -13.08 -8.60 -12.41
CA ASP A 36 -11.78 -8.11 -12.00
C ASP A 36 -10.84 -9.25 -11.57
N HIS A 37 -9.53 -8.99 -11.62
CA HIS A 37 -8.51 -9.91 -11.15
C HIS A 37 -7.80 -9.38 -9.90
N TYR A 38 -7.44 -10.30 -8.99
CA TYR A 38 -6.51 -10.02 -7.90
C TYR A 38 -5.07 -9.84 -8.42
N ALA A 39 -4.20 -9.25 -7.59
CA ALA A 39 -2.78 -9.08 -7.89
C ALA A 39 -2.07 -10.38 -8.32
N HIS A 40 -2.36 -11.49 -7.63
CA HIS A 40 -1.75 -12.80 -7.91
C HIS A 40 -2.27 -13.46 -9.20
N GLU A 41 -3.37 -12.95 -9.78
CA GLU A 41 -3.94 -13.45 -11.03
C GLU A 41 -3.33 -12.77 -12.26
N ILE A 42 -2.91 -11.50 -12.15
CA ILE A 42 -2.34 -10.73 -13.27
C ILE A 42 -0.81 -10.76 -13.33
N LEU A 43 -0.15 -10.98 -12.20
CA LEU A 43 1.30 -10.99 -12.12
C LEU A 43 1.86 -12.33 -12.60
N ALA A 44 3.06 -12.27 -13.18
CA ALA A 44 3.77 -13.46 -13.65
C ALA A 44 4.28 -14.33 -12.48
N GLU A 45 4.69 -13.68 -11.38
CA GLU A 45 5.19 -14.30 -10.16
C GLU A 45 4.29 -13.91 -8.98
N LEU A 46 4.35 -14.69 -7.89
CA LEU A 46 3.56 -14.42 -6.69
C LEU A 46 3.98 -13.09 -6.04
N PRO A 47 3.05 -12.14 -5.83
CA PRO A 47 3.34 -10.84 -5.23
C PRO A 47 3.54 -10.84 -3.71
N PHE A 48 3.34 -11.96 -3.02
CA PHE A 48 3.38 -12.10 -1.57
C PHE A 48 3.45 -13.58 -1.17
N ASP A 49 3.80 -13.87 0.08
CA ASP A 49 3.83 -15.23 0.64
C ASP A 49 2.47 -15.65 1.21
N GLY A 50 1.60 -14.68 1.49
CA GLY A 50 0.28 -14.92 2.04
C GLY A 50 -0.67 -13.74 1.87
N MET A 51 -1.94 -13.96 2.16
CA MET A 51 -2.95 -12.91 2.25
C MET A 51 -3.50 -12.83 3.66
N LEU A 52 -3.79 -11.60 4.10
CA LEU A 52 -4.45 -11.31 5.36
C LEU A 52 -5.86 -10.83 5.08
N ILE A 53 -6.85 -11.35 5.81
CA ILE A 53 -8.27 -11.03 5.62
C ILE A 53 -8.88 -10.72 6.97
N SER A 54 -9.57 -9.58 7.08
CA SER A 54 -10.16 -9.13 8.33
C SER A 54 -11.65 -9.45 8.44
N LEU A 55 -12.09 -9.84 9.64
CA LEU A 55 -13.50 -10.02 9.97
C LEU A 55 -14.27 -8.71 9.79
N ALA A 56 -13.73 -7.56 10.23
CA ALA A 56 -14.37 -6.27 10.00
C ALA A 56 -14.56 -5.95 8.50
N GLY A 57 -13.65 -6.44 7.64
CA GLY A 57 -13.72 -6.25 6.20
C GLY A 57 -14.79 -7.11 5.53
N VAL A 58 -14.85 -8.40 5.89
CA VAL A 58 -15.79 -9.39 5.32
C VAL A 58 -17.17 -9.30 5.96
N GLY A 59 -17.25 -9.12 7.27
CA GLY A 59 -18.49 -9.20 8.05
C GLY A 59 -18.80 -10.61 8.53
N THR A 60 -19.90 -10.73 9.27
CA THR A 60 -20.50 -12.02 9.66
C THR A 60 -21.80 -12.26 8.89
N MET A 61 -22.42 -13.43 9.06
CA MET A 61 -23.77 -13.69 8.51
C MET A 61 -24.84 -12.72 9.03
N GLN A 62 -24.61 -12.07 10.18
CA GLN A 62 -25.57 -11.16 10.82
C GLN A 62 -25.14 -9.68 10.76
N LYS A 63 -23.85 -9.41 10.55
CA LYS A 63 -23.27 -8.06 10.57
C LYS A 63 -22.54 -7.80 9.25
N ARG A 64 -23.04 -6.83 8.49
CA ARG A 64 -22.43 -6.41 7.23
C ARG A 64 -20.98 -5.94 7.44
N GLY A 65 -20.07 -6.44 6.61
CA GLY A 65 -18.67 -6.03 6.58
C GLY A 65 -18.44 -4.67 5.93
N LYS A 66 -17.24 -4.12 6.11
CA LYS A 66 -16.86 -2.82 5.55
C LYS A 66 -16.57 -2.88 4.05
N TYR A 67 -15.97 -3.96 3.57
CA TYR A 67 -15.51 -4.07 2.20
C TYR A 67 -16.47 -4.86 1.35
N TYR A 68 -16.97 -6.00 1.84
CA TYR A 68 -17.82 -6.91 1.09
C TYR A 68 -19.33 -6.63 1.28
N GLU A 69 -20.08 -6.82 0.20
CA GLU A 69 -21.54 -6.82 0.26
C GLU A 69 -21.99 -8.17 0.85
N GLN A 70 -23.22 -8.21 1.38
CA GLN A 70 -23.70 -9.37 2.13
C GLN A 70 -23.65 -10.66 1.30
N GLU A 71 -23.94 -10.59 0.01
CA GLU A 71 -23.90 -11.74 -0.90
C GLU A 71 -22.48 -12.32 -0.99
N LEU A 72 -21.45 -11.48 -1.06
CA LEU A 72 -20.05 -11.93 -1.07
C LEU A 72 -19.59 -12.41 0.30
N THR A 73 -20.15 -11.86 1.38
CA THR A 73 -19.95 -12.40 2.73
C THR A 73 -20.49 -13.83 2.81
N GLU A 74 -21.70 -14.08 2.31
CA GLU A 74 -22.27 -15.44 2.24
C GLU A 74 -21.42 -16.40 1.41
N ASP A 75 -20.95 -15.95 0.24
CA ASP A 75 -20.02 -16.72 -0.60
C ASP A 75 -18.72 -17.04 0.15
N PHE A 76 -18.16 -16.10 0.90
CA PHE A 76 -16.95 -16.34 1.71
C PHE A 76 -17.17 -17.48 2.71
N TYR A 77 -18.27 -17.48 3.46
CA TYR A 77 -18.55 -18.51 4.46
C TYR A 77 -18.93 -19.86 3.84
N PHE A 78 -19.45 -19.86 2.62
CA PHE A 78 -19.77 -21.08 1.87
C PHE A 78 -18.54 -21.71 1.22
N LEU A 79 -17.69 -20.90 0.57
CA LEU A 79 -16.53 -21.35 -0.20
C LEU A 79 -15.25 -21.49 0.64
N GLY A 80 -15.14 -20.72 1.72
CA GLY A 80 -13.91 -20.50 2.45
C GLY A 80 -12.97 -19.51 1.76
N ALA A 81 -11.99 -18.99 2.51
CA ALA A 81 -11.14 -17.88 2.06
C ALA A 81 -10.27 -18.24 0.84
N ARG A 82 -9.83 -19.50 0.73
CA ARG A 82 -8.95 -19.93 -0.37
C ARG A 82 -9.64 -19.85 -1.74
N GLU A 83 -10.88 -20.34 -1.85
CA GLU A 83 -11.63 -20.27 -3.09
C GLU A 83 -12.19 -18.86 -3.33
N PHE A 84 -12.67 -18.19 -2.28
CA PHE A 84 -13.12 -16.80 -2.35
C PHE A 84 -12.06 -15.84 -2.91
N LEU A 85 -10.80 -16.03 -2.51
CA LEU A 85 -9.65 -15.26 -3.01
C LEU A 85 -9.04 -15.82 -4.30
N ARG A 86 -9.62 -16.86 -4.90
CA ARG A 86 -9.14 -17.54 -6.13
C ARG A 86 -7.73 -18.13 -6.03
N LEU A 87 -7.38 -18.57 -4.81
CA LEU A 87 -6.11 -19.23 -4.45
C LEU A 87 -6.20 -20.77 -4.47
N ASN A 88 -7.23 -21.33 -5.11
CA ASN A 88 -7.49 -22.77 -5.24
C ASN A 88 -6.67 -23.47 -6.34
N LYS A 89 -5.93 -22.71 -7.17
CA LYS A 89 -5.05 -23.27 -8.21
C LYS A 89 -3.76 -23.81 -7.59
N SER A 90 -3.20 -24.89 -8.18
CA SER A 90 -1.97 -25.55 -7.67
C SER A 90 -0.79 -24.60 -7.48
N LYS A 91 -0.61 -23.61 -8.37
CA LYS A 91 0.45 -22.60 -8.28
C LYS A 91 0.37 -21.70 -7.03
N PHE A 92 -0.76 -21.72 -6.32
CA PHE A 92 -1.04 -20.93 -5.11
C PHE A 92 -1.10 -21.77 -3.83
N HIS A 93 -0.77 -23.07 -3.92
CA HIS A 93 -0.82 -23.99 -2.78
C HIS A 93 -0.06 -23.47 -1.55
N ASP A 94 1.11 -22.87 -1.76
CA ASP A 94 1.97 -22.40 -0.67
C ASP A 94 1.59 -21.01 -0.14
N VAL A 95 0.63 -20.33 -0.76
CA VAL A 95 0.12 -19.03 -0.28
C VAL A 95 -0.63 -19.25 1.02
N LYS A 96 -0.19 -18.58 2.09
CA LYS A 96 -0.79 -18.72 3.42
C LYS A 96 -1.92 -17.73 3.68
N LEU A 97 -2.91 -18.15 4.44
CA LEU A 97 -4.07 -17.35 4.81
C LEU A 97 -3.99 -16.99 6.29
N MET A 98 -4.00 -15.70 6.57
CA MET A 98 -3.99 -15.15 7.92
C MET A 98 -5.29 -14.39 8.19
N GLY A 99 -6.00 -14.77 9.24
CA GLY A 99 -7.20 -14.11 9.69
C GLY A 99 -6.86 -13.00 10.68
N ASP A 100 -7.51 -11.86 10.52
CA ASP A 100 -7.46 -10.71 11.41
C ASP A 100 -8.88 -10.33 11.85
N CYS A 101 -9.02 -9.66 12.99
CA CYS A 101 -10.30 -9.11 13.42
C CYS A 101 -10.59 -7.75 12.77
N GLY A 102 -9.56 -7.03 12.31
CA GLY A 102 -9.68 -5.72 11.66
C GLY A 102 -9.81 -4.56 12.65
N ALA A 103 -9.06 -4.58 13.77
CA ALA A 103 -9.12 -3.56 14.82
C ALA A 103 -8.91 -2.11 14.35
N PHE A 104 -8.22 -1.91 13.22
CA PHE A 104 -8.11 -0.60 12.60
C PHE A 104 -9.48 -0.02 12.17
N ASP A 105 -10.42 -0.86 11.74
CA ASP A 105 -11.71 -0.42 11.21
C ASP A 105 -12.72 -0.05 12.30
N TYR A 106 -12.58 -0.58 13.51
CA TYR A 106 -13.43 -0.28 14.66
C TYR A 106 -12.69 0.44 15.81
N HIS A 107 -11.51 1.00 15.56
CA HIS A 107 -10.68 1.66 16.60
C HIS A 107 -11.39 2.79 17.38
N ALA A 108 -12.45 3.37 16.80
CA ALA A 108 -13.27 4.42 17.38
C ALA A 108 -14.38 3.87 18.30
N GLU A 109 -14.68 2.58 18.23
CA GLU A 109 -15.65 1.92 19.11
C GLU A 109 -15.08 1.78 20.51
N LYS A 110 -15.97 1.83 21.51
CA LYS A 110 -15.58 1.67 22.91
C LYS A 110 -15.03 0.26 23.18
N GLU A 111 -15.68 -0.74 22.61
CA GLU A 111 -15.32 -2.16 22.74
C GLU A 111 -15.26 -2.78 21.33
N PRO A 112 -14.52 -3.89 21.13
CA PRO A 112 -14.56 -4.60 19.86
C PRO A 112 -16.01 -5.02 19.53
N PRO A 113 -16.49 -4.83 18.29
CA PRO A 113 -17.88 -5.11 17.92
C PRO A 113 -18.16 -6.60 17.64
N PHE A 114 -17.16 -7.46 17.85
CA PHE A 114 -17.22 -8.89 17.61
C PHE A 114 -16.92 -9.65 18.90
N THR A 115 -17.42 -10.88 19.00
CA THR A 115 -17.03 -11.79 20.08
C THR A 115 -15.88 -12.71 19.63
N VAL A 116 -15.23 -13.35 20.61
CA VAL A 116 -14.18 -14.36 20.34
C VAL A 116 -14.75 -15.54 19.53
N GLU A 117 -16.01 -15.92 19.77
CA GLU A 117 -16.69 -16.99 19.03
C GLU A 117 -16.97 -16.62 17.58
N GLU A 118 -17.47 -15.41 17.31
CA GLU A 118 -17.66 -14.91 15.94
C GLU A 118 -16.33 -14.90 15.18
N LEU A 119 -15.24 -14.54 15.86
CA LEU A 119 -13.90 -14.52 15.28
C LEU A 119 -13.36 -15.92 14.97
N ILE A 120 -13.52 -16.87 15.90
CA ILE A 120 -13.12 -18.26 15.68
C ILE A 120 -13.94 -18.89 14.55
N GLU A 121 -15.26 -18.65 14.51
CA GLU A 121 -16.10 -19.14 13.41
C GLU A 121 -15.62 -18.59 12.07
N PHE A 122 -15.29 -17.30 12.00
CA PHE A 122 -14.71 -16.70 10.79
C PHE A 122 -13.42 -17.40 10.35
N TYR A 123 -12.52 -17.72 11.30
CA TYR A 123 -11.27 -18.41 11.01
C TYR A 123 -11.45 -19.87 10.58
N ASP A 124 -12.38 -20.58 11.22
CA ASP A 124 -12.70 -21.97 10.89
C ASP A 124 -13.37 -22.09 9.51
N ARG A 125 -14.45 -21.32 9.30
CA ARG A 125 -15.20 -21.29 8.03
C ARG A 125 -14.34 -20.80 6.88
N GLY A 126 -13.46 -19.84 7.13
CA GLY A 126 -12.50 -19.34 6.16
C GLY A 126 -11.38 -20.33 5.84
N GLY A 127 -11.14 -21.35 6.68
CA GLY A 127 -10.05 -22.31 6.49
C GLY A 127 -8.67 -21.66 6.57
N PHE A 128 -8.46 -20.78 7.54
CA PHE A 128 -7.21 -20.03 7.68
C PHE A 128 -6.07 -20.91 8.21
N ASP A 129 -4.83 -20.57 7.82
CA ASP A 129 -3.63 -21.19 8.41
C ASP A 129 -3.30 -20.57 9.78
N TYR A 130 -3.59 -19.28 9.94
CA TYR A 130 -3.25 -18.47 11.12
C TYR A 130 -4.44 -17.60 11.52
N GLY A 131 -4.70 -17.46 12.82
CA GLY A 131 -5.76 -16.58 13.35
C GLY A 131 -5.24 -15.64 14.43
N ILE A 132 -5.46 -14.34 14.27
CA ILE A 132 -5.05 -13.31 15.24
C ILE A 132 -6.14 -13.11 16.29
N SER A 133 -5.80 -13.06 17.58
CA SER A 133 -6.74 -12.85 18.68
C SER A 133 -7.46 -11.50 18.57
N LEU A 134 -8.70 -11.43 19.04
CA LEU A 134 -9.52 -10.21 19.04
C LEU A 134 -8.88 -9.09 19.88
N ASP A 135 -8.44 -8.00 19.24
CA ASP A 135 -7.76 -6.89 19.91
C ASP A 135 -8.51 -5.56 19.85
N HIS A 136 -8.03 -4.59 20.64
CA HIS A 136 -8.42 -3.19 20.56
C HIS A 136 -7.18 -2.30 20.41
N ILE A 137 -7.04 -1.65 19.26
CA ILE A 137 -5.79 -1.02 18.85
C ILE A 137 -5.39 0.18 19.73
N VAL A 138 -4.12 0.21 20.13
CA VAL A 138 -3.48 1.36 20.79
C VAL A 138 -2.60 2.09 19.78
N PHE A 139 -2.92 3.34 19.47
CA PHE A 139 -2.14 4.19 18.56
C PHE A 139 -1.03 5.05 19.18
N PRO A 140 -1.17 5.63 20.39
CA PRO A 140 -0.10 6.46 20.92
C PRO A 140 1.15 5.62 21.16
N TYR A 141 2.32 6.18 20.85
CA TYR A 141 3.61 5.58 21.19
C TYR A 141 4.59 6.67 21.62
N PHE A 142 5.13 6.54 22.82
CA PHE A 142 6.11 7.44 23.40
C PHE A 142 7.44 6.71 23.52
N LYS A 143 8.42 7.11 22.70
CA LYS A 143 9.72 6.43 22.64
C LYS A 143 10.56 6.64 23.90
N ASN A 144 10.35 7.76 24.60
CA ASN A 144 11.08 8.14 25.81
C ASN A 144 10.29 9.18 26.63
N GLU A 145 10.80 9.50 27.82
CA GLU A 145 10.17 10.50 28.71
C GLU A 145 10.11 11.90 28.09
N GLU A 146 11.10 12.29 27.28
CA GLU A 146 11.08 13.59 26.58
C GLU A 146 9.86 13.72 25.65
N THR A 147 9.48 12.65 24.94
CA THR A 147 8.28 12.67 24.10
C THR A 147 6.97 12.71 24.90
N LYS A 148 6.96 12.15 26.12
CA LYS A 148 5.82 12.28 27.05
C LYS A 148 5.70 13.72 27.55
N ASP A 149 6.82 14.30 27.98
CA ASP A 149 6.89 15.68 28.46
C ASP A 149 6.48 16.68 27.37
N GLU A 150 6.94 16.48 26.14
CA GLU A 150 6.54 17.29 24.98
C GLU A 150 5.02 17.20 24.73
N PHE A 151 4.45 15.99 24.79
CA PHE A 151 3.01 15.82 24.64
C PHE A 151 2.23 16.51 25.76
N VAL A 152 2.65 16.35 27.02
CA VAL A 152 2.03 16.99 28.18
C VAL A 152 2.10 18.51 28.07
N LYS A 153 3.24 19.05 27.63
CA LYS A 153 3.41 20.50 27.41
C LYS A 153 2.47 21.03 26.33
N ASN A 154 2.24 20.26 25.26
CA ASN A 154 1.43 20.69 24.13
C ASN A 154 -0.09 20.47 24.33
N ASN A 155 -0.49 19.48 25.13
CA ASN A 155 -1.90 19.06 25.26
C ASN A 155 -2.46 19.13 26.68
N GLY A 156 -1.60 19.29 27.70
CA GLY A 156 -1.97 19.28 29.11
C GLY A 156 -1.88 17.90 29.76
N SER A 157 -1.58 17.88 31.06
CA SER A 157 -1.41 16.64 31.84
C SER A 157 -2.68 15.81 31.94
N HIS A 158 -3.85 16.45 32.02
CA HIS A 158 -5.14 15.77 32.07
C HIS A 158 -5.39 14.91 30.83
N VAL A 159 -5.17 15.48 29.63
CA VAL A 159 -5.31 14.75 28.35
C VAL A 159 -4.34 13.59 28.26
N PHE A 160 -3.10 13.78 28.73
CA PHE A 160 -2.12 12.69 28.80
C PHE A 160 -2.59 11.55 29.71
N HIS A 161 -3.10 11.87 30.91
CA HIS A 161 -3.62 10.84 31.83
C HIS A 161 -4.81 10.07 31.24
N GLU A 162 -5.76 10.74 30.59
CA GLU A 162 -6.89 10.07 29.92
C GLU A 162 -6.41 9.17 28.78
N LEU A 163 -5.44 9.63 27.99
CA LEU A 163 -4.85 8.84 26.90
C LEU A 163 -4.17 7.56 27.42
N ILE A 164 -3.40 7.66 28.51
CA ILE A 164 -2.75 6.49 29.13
C ILE A 164 -3.80 5.54 29.72
N GLN A 165 -4.82 6.05 30.42
CA GLN A 165 -5.90 5.22 30.97
C GLN A 165 -6.65 4.46 29.88
N GLU A 166 -6.98 5.13 28.78
CA GLU A 166 -7.63 4.49 27.63
C GLU A 166 -6.72 3.46 26.95
N SER A 167 -5.41 3.76 26.84
CA SER A 167 -4.45 2.82 26.28
C SER A 167 -4.32 1.56 27.14
N GLU A 168 -4.26 1.72 28.47
CA GLU A 168 -4.24 0.60 29.43
C GLU A 168 -5.52 -0.23 29.37
N ARG A 169 -6.69 0.43 29.26
CA ARG A 169 -7.97 -0.28 29.10
C ARG A 169 -7.98 -1.16 27.85
N ARG A 170 -7.50 -0.63 26.71
CA ARG A 170 -7.42 -1.37 25.44
C ARG A 170 -6.41 -2.52 25.47
N ILE A 171 -5.25 -2.32 26.12
CA ILE A 171 -4.27 -3.39 26.36
C ILE A 171 -4.93 -4.50 27.18
N LYS A 172 -5.64 -4.15 28.26
CA LYS A 172 -6.34 -5.11 29.11
C LYS A 172 -7.37 -5.92 28.31
N ILE A 173 -8.24 -5.26 27.55
CA ILE A 173 -9.24 -5.94 26.69
C ILE A 173 -8.57 -6.91 25.73
N THR A 174 -7.47 -6.48 25.11
CA THR A 174 -6.71 -7.30 24.17
C THR A 174 -6.16 -8.56 24.85
N LEU A 175 -5.57 -8.43 26.04
CA LEU A 175 -4.98 -9.55 26.78
C LEU A 175 -6.06 -10.48 27.34
N ASP A 176 -7.16 -9.94 27.89
CA ASP A 176 -8.31 -10.72 28.35
C ASP A 176 -8.91 -11.55 27.20
N ASN A 177 -9.10 -10.93 26.02
CA ASN A 177 -9.58 -11.63 24.83
C ASN A 177 -8.58 -12.69 24.33
N ALA A 178 -7.28 -12.39 24.40
CA ALA A 178 -6.24 -13.32 23.99
C ALA A 178 -6.21 -14.59 24.85
N GLU A 179 -6.44 -14.47 26.16
CA GLU A 179 -6.56 -15.63 27.05
C GLU A 179 -7.74 -16.53 26.64
N VAL A 180 -8.93 -15.94 26.47
CA VAL A 180 -10.13 -16.68 26.04
C VAL A 180 -9.97 -17.28 24.64
N PHE A 181 -9.37 -16.55 23.71
CA PHE A 181 -9.13 -17.02 22.35
C PHE A 181 -8.16 -18.20 22.32
N LEU A 182 -7.11 -18.20 23.14
CA LEU A 182 -6.14 -19.29 23.20
C LEU A 182 -6.79 -20.59 23.68
N GLU A 183 -7.63 -20.52 24.71
CA GLU A 183 -8.37 -21.67 25.23
C GLU A 183 -9.33 -22.23 24.18
N LYS A 184 -10.14 -21.37 23.56
CA LYS A 184 -11.19 -21.78 22.62
C LYS A 184 -10.66 -22.21 21.26
N SER A 185 -9.45 -21.81 20.87
CA SER A 185 -8.85 -22.16 19.58
C SER A 185 -8.20 -23.55 19.55
N GLN A 186 -7.99 -24.22 20.69
CA GLN A 186 -7.29 -25.53 20.75
C GLN A 186 -7.93 -26.65 19.91
N GLY A 187 -9.23 -26.53 19.58
CA GLY A 187 -9.95 -27.51 18.76
C GLY A 187 -9.92 -27.27 17.25
N TYR A 188 -9.29 -26.18 16.80
CA TYR A 188 -9.30 -25.75 15.40
C TYR A 188 -7.93 -25.93 14.74
N THR A 189 -7.90 -25.89 13.41
CA THR A 189 -6.69 -26.19 12.63
C THR A 189 -5.75 -25.01 12.44
N PHE A 190 -6.23 -23.77 12.63
CA PHE A 190 -5.39 -22.58 12.50
C PHE A 190 -4.47 -22.42 13.72
N GLU A 191 -3.26 -21.91 13.51
CA GLU A 191 -2.38 -21.57 14.64
C GLU A 191 -2.72 -20.16 15.18
N ALA A 192 -2.89 -20.06 16.49
CA ALA A 192 -3.30 -18.82 17.16
C ALA A 192 -2.12 -17.82 17.33
N TYR A 193 -2.39 -16.56 17.01
CA TYR A 193 -1.52 -15.41 17.28
C TYR A 193 -2.15 -14.55 18.37
N GLY A 194 -1.38 -14.20 19.41
CA GLY A 194 -1.78 -13.20 20.40
C GLY A 194 -1.33 -11.80 19.98
N VAL A 195 -2.06 -10.74 20.33
CA VAL A 195 -1.69 -9.36 19.96
C VAL A 195 -1.09 -8.61 21.14
N ALA A 196 0.14 -8.15 20.99
CA ALA A 196 0.78 -7.21 21.90
C ALA A 196 0.56 -5.77 21.42
N HIS A 197 -0.09 -4.97 22.25
CA HIS A 197 -0.13 -3.51 22.15
C HIS A 197 0.68 -2.87 23.28
N GLY A 198 1.03 -1.60 23.08
CA GLY A 198 1.70 -0.78 24.07
C GLY A 198 1.68 0.68 23.64
N TYR A 199 1.86 1.59 24.60
CA TYR A 199 2.01 3.01 24.34
C TYR A 199 3.43 3.53 24.60
N ASP A 200 4.32 2.66 25.08
CA ASP A 200 5.76 2.87 25.26
C ASP A 200 6.45 1.50 25.32
N LYS A 201 7.79 1.48 25.43
CA LYS A 201 8.55 0.21 25.50
C LYS A 201 8.14 -0.68 26.67
N VAL A 202 7.88 -0.09 27.84
CA VAL A 202 7.60 -0.83 29.07
C VAL A 202 6.26 -1.56 28.94
N SER A 203 5.24 -0.88 28.44
CA SER A 203 3.92 -1.48 28.19
C SER A 203 3.98 -2.57 27.11
N PHE A 204 4.74 -2.40 26.04
CA PHE A 204 4.95 -3.46 25.05
C PHE A 204 5.66 -4.69 25.62
N ILE A 205 6.74 -4.50 26.39
CA ILE A 205 7.46 -5.59 27.05
C ILE A 205 6.53 -6.36 27.99
N ARG A 206 5.68 -5.65 28.74
CA ARG A 206 4.67 -6.26 29.61
C ARG A 206 3.70 -7.12 28.81
N SER A 207 3.08 -6.58 27.76
CA SER A 207 2.15 -7.32 26.90
C SER A 207 2.78 -8.58 26.28
N VAL A 208 4.03 -8.50 25.80
CA VAL A 208 4.73 -9.66 25.24
C VAL A 208 4.99 -10.73 26.32
N LYS A 209 5.41 -10.34 27.52
CA LYS A 209 5.64 -11.29 28.62
C LYS A 209 4.35 -12.00 29.02
N GLU A 210 3.26 -11.26 29.20
CA GLU A 210 1.96 -11.84 29.57
C GLU A 210 1.47 -12.84 28.51
N LEU A 211 1.56 -12.51 27.22
CA LEU A 211 1.20 -13.45 26.14
C LEU A 211 2.07 -14.71 26.12
N GLN A 212 3.37 -14.56 26.38
CA GLN A 212 4.29 -15.71 26.47
C GLN A 212 3.97 -16.61 27.67
N GLU A 213 3.57 -16.02 28.80
CA GLU A 213 3.14 -16.71 30.02
C GLU A 213 1.79 -17.44 29.80
N MET A 214 0.87 -16.85 29.03
CA MET A 214 -0.37 -17.52 28.59
C MET A 214 -0.10 -18.75 27.72
N GLY A 215 1.04 -18.80 27.02
CA GLY A 215 1.45 -19.91 26.17
C GLY A 215 1.55 -19.57 24.68
N TYR A 216 1.33 -18.31 24.28
CA TYR A 216 1.56 -17.91 22.89
C TYR A 216 3.02 -18.01 22.52
N ARG A 217 3.29 -18.56 21.33
CA ARG A 217 4.60 -18.54 20.64
C ARG A 217 4.57 -17.82 19.31
N LYS A 218 3.43 -17.24 18.97
CA LYS A 218 3.24 -16.38 17.81
C LYS A 218 2.55 -15.13 18.32
N ILE A 219 3.28 -14.01 18.26
CA ILE A 219 2.82 -12.74 18.82
C ILE A 219 2.85 -11.66 17.74
N THR A 220 1.74 -10.98 17.58
CA THR A 220 1.61 -9.84 16.69
C THR A 220 1.96 -8.56 17.45
N ILE A 221 2.77 -7.69 16.85
CA ILE A 221 3.06 -6.35 17.36
C ILE A 221 2.14 -5.36 16.65
N GLY A 222 1.13 -4.87 17.37
CA GLY A 222 0.10 -3.97 16.86
C GLY A 222 0.36 -2.49 17.14
N GLY A 223 -0.48 -1.60 16.59
CA GLY A 223 -0.51 -0.18 16.97
C GLY A 223 0.57 0.73 16.34
N MET A 224 1.64 0.16 15.78
CA MET A 224 2.85 0.89 15.37
C MET A 224 2.82 1.52 13.96
N ILE A 225 1.66 1.60 13.30
CA ILE A 225 1.57 2.07 11.90
C ILE A 225 2.06 3.51 11.67
N LYS A 226 2.02 4.35 12.70
CA LYS A 226 2.47 5.76 12.68
C LYS A 226 3.92 5.92 13.15
N ALA A 227 4.53 4.87 13.70
CA ALA A 227 5.87 4.93 14.25
C ALA A 227 6.93 5.12 13.15
N LYS A 228 8.00 5.81 13.51
CA LYS A 228 9.17 5.98 12.66
C LYS A 228 10.02 4.70 12.65
N THR A 229 10.92 4.62 11.67
CA THR A 229 11.77 3.44 11.49
C THR A 229 12.67 3.20 12.71
N ASP A 230 13.30 4.25 13.23
CA ASP A 230 14.14 4.19 14.43
C ASP A 230 13.35 3.72 15.65
N GLU A 231 12.13 4.23 15.83
CA GLU A 231 11.23 3.83 16.93
C GLU A 231 10.86 2.34 16.88
N ILE A 232 10.57 1.80 15.69
CA ILE A 232 10.23 0.38 15.51
C ILE A 232 11.43 -0.50 15.78
N LEU A 233 12.61 -0.14 15.25
CA LEU A 233 13.83 -0.93 15.42
C LEU A 233 14.26 -0.99 16.89
N ASP A 234 14.19 0.14 17.58
CA ASP A 234 14.50 0.28 19.00
C ASP A 234 13.52 -0.50 19.90
N LEU A 235 12.22 -0.50 19.55
CA LEU A 235 11.23 -1.35 20.21
C LEU A 235 11.56 -2.84 19.99
N LEU A 236 11.79 -3.25 18.74
CA LEU A 236 12.03 -4.65 18.40
C LEU A 236 13.32 -5.20 19.03
N GLU A 237 14.38 -4.38 19.13
CA GLU A 237 15.58 -4.73 19.89
C GLU A 237 15.23 -5.03 21.35
N SER A 238 14.50 -4.13 22.00
CA SER A 238 14.06 -4.31 23.40
C SER A 238 13.19 -5.56 23.59
N LEU A 239 12.27 -5.83 22.64
CA LEU A 239 11.43 -7.03 22.67
C LEU A 239 12.24 -8.30 22.45
N SER A 240 13.30 -8.25 21.63
CA SER A 240 14.15 -9.41 21.36
C SER A 240 14.90 -9.91 22.60
N GLU A 241 15.17 -9.04 23.58
CA GLU A 241 15.82 -9.39 24.85
C GLU A 241 14.91 -10.19 25.79
N VAL A 242 13.58 -9.99 25.70
CA VAL A 242 12.58 -10.66 26.54
C VAL A 242 11.84 -11.79 25.84
N ARG A 243 12.02 -11.90 24.52
CA ARG A 243 11.42 -12.92 23.65
C ARG A 243 11.98 -14.30 23.98
N HIS A 244 11.12 -15.30 24.17
CA HIS A 244 11.57 -16.69 24.20
C HIS A 244 12.16 -17.11 22.85
N PRO A 245 13.20 -17.96 22.81
CA PRO A 245 13.84 -18.36 21.56
C PRO A 245 12.87 -18.87 20.48
N GLU A 246 11.83 -19.59 20.90
CA GLU A 246 10.78 -20.16 20.06
C GLU A 246 9.62 -19.22 19.72
N THR A 247 9.52 -18.04 20.36
CA THR A 247 8.47 -17.06 20.07
C THR A 247 8.78 -16.32 18.77
N GLU A 248 7.84 -16.29 17.84
CA GLU A 248 7.93 -15.57 16.57
C GLU A 248 7.07 -14.31 16.58
N PHE A 249 7.59 -13.21 16.02
CA PHE A 249 6.82 -11.98 15.87
C PHE A 249 6.22 -11.79 14.47
N HIS A 250 5.03 -11.19 14.43
CA HIS A 250 4.40 -10.61 13.24
C HIS A 250 4.24 -9.10 13.40
N LEU A 251 4.60 -8.29 12.40
CA LEU A 251 4.36 -6.84 12.44
C LEU A 251 3.05 -6.50 11.72
N LEU A 252 2.10 -5.94 12.46
CA LEU A 252 0.77 -5.62 11.92
C LEU A 252 0.75 -4.27 11.18
N GLY A 253 0.32 -4.27 9.93
CA GLY A 253 0.12 -3.08 9.09
C GLY A 253 1.39 -2.36 8.66
N ILE A 254 2.58 -2.85 9.04
CA ILE A 254 3.86 -2.18 8.79
C ILE A 254 4.95 -3.15 8.34
N CYS A 255 5.49 -2.90 7.14
CA CYS A 255 6.68 -3.56 6.63
C CYS A 255 7.57 -2.53 5.90
N ARG A 256 8.73 -2.19 6.48
CA ARG A 256 9.79 -1.44 5.80
C ARG A 256 10.80 -2.44 5.26
N PHE A 257 10.68 -2.77 3.97
CA PHE A 257 11.37 -3.91 3.36
C PHE A 257 12.91 -3.84 3.49
N ASP A 258 13.51 -2.65 3.44
CA ASP A 258 14.96 -2.48 3.64
C ASP A 258 15.44 -2.90 5.05
N ASN A 259 14.53 -2.96 6.03
CA ASN A 259 14.83 -3.29 7.42
C ASN A 259 14.59 -4.77 7.79
N ILE A 260 14.19 -5.61 6.82
CA ILE A 260 13.99 -7.05 7.03
C ILE A 260 15.16 -7.72 7.77
N PRO A 261 16.45 -7.42 7.50
CA PRO A 261 17.55 -8.01 8.26
C PRO A 261 17.47 -7.74 9.76
N ALA A 262 17.12 -6.51 10.15
CA ALA A 262 16.96 -6.15 11.54
C ALA A 262 15.71 -6.80 12.17
N TYR A 263 14.61 -6.88 11.40
CA TYR A 263 13.39 -7.56 11.83
C TYR A 263 13.65 -9.04 12.14
N VAL A 264 14.30 -9.75 11.22
CA VAL A 264 14.68 -11.16 11.40
C VAL A 264 15.57 -11.33 12.62
N LYS A 265 16.57 -10.47 12.81
CA LYS A 265 17.46 -10.52 14.00
C LYS A 265 16.67 -10.37 15.31
N ALA A 266 15.61 -9.56 15.32
CA ALA A 266 14.74 -9.38 16.47
C ALA A 266 13.70 -10.50 16.69
N GLY A 267 13.63 -11.50 15.81
CA GLY A 267 12.67 -12.61 15.90
C GLY A 267 11.38 -12.41 15.11
N VAL A 268 11.30 -11.40 14.25
CA VAL A 268 10.17 -11.21 13.34
C VAL A 268 10.25 -12.20 12.18
N THR A 269 9.22 -13.02 12.02
CA THR A 269 9.13 -14.01 10.94
C THR A 269 8.08 -13.65 9.89
N SER A 270 7.30 -12.59 10.13
CA SER A 270 6.35 -12.08 9.15
C SER A 270 5.92 -10.64 9.40
N ALA A 271 5.36 -10.02 8.37
CA ALA A 271 4.71 -8.72 8.46
C ALA A 271 3.64 -8.61 7.37
N ASP A 272 2.64 -7.76 7.59
CA ASP A 272 1.70 -7.36 6.54
C ASP A 272 1.85 -5.88 6.18
N SER A 273 1.53 -5.53 4.93
CA SER A 273 1.41 -4.13 4.54
C SER A 273 0.72 -3.93 3.20
N THR A 274 -0.16 -2.93 3.12
CA THR A 274 -0.69 -2.40 1.86
C THR A 274 0.16 -1.26 1.30
N SER A 275 1.22 -0.83 2.00
CA SER A 275 2.02 0.35 1.64
C SER A 275 2.55 0.33 0.20
N PRO A 276 3.10 -0.78 -0.35
CA PRO A 276 3.62 -0.79 -1.71
C PRO A 276 2.54 -0.50 -2.76
N LEU A 277 1.34 -1.08 -2.58
CA LEU A 277 0.18 -0.81 -3.41
C LEU A 277 -0.21 0.66 -3.30
N MET A 278 -0.34 1.18 -2.07
CA MET A 278 -0.80 2.55 -1.82
C MET A 278 0.18 3.61 -2.33
N GLN A 279 1.49 3.35 -2.26
CA GLN A 279 2.53 4.20 -2.84
C GLN A 279 2.43 4.23 -4.36
N GLY A 280 2.10 3.10 -4.98
CA GLY A 280 1.73 3.07 -6.39
C GLY A 280 0.46 3.88 -6.65
N LEU A 281 -0.66 3.46 -6.06
CA LEU A 281 -2.00 3.99 -6.30
C LEU A 281 -2.14 5.50 -6.04
N LYS A 282 -1.70 5.97 -4.87
CA LYS A 282 -1.88 7.37 -4.41
C LYS A 282 -0.58 8.16 -4.41
N GLY A 283 0.54 7.54 -4.02
CA GLY A 283 1.85 8.20 -3.93
C GLY A 283 2.51 8.49 -5.27
N GLY A 284 2.07 7.82 -6.34
CA GLY A 284 2.68 7.93 -7.66
C GLY A 284 4.10 7.40 -7.72
N LYS A 285 4.45 6.50 -6.80
CA LYS A 285 5.77 5.86 -6.76
C LYS A 285 5.76 4.62 -7.64
N TYR A 286 6.83 4.47 -8.40
CA TYR A 286 7.17 3.25 -9.10
C TYR A 286 8.44 2.68 -8.48
N TYR A 287 8.39 1.40 -8.13
CA TYR A 287 9.51 0.69 -7.55
C TYR A 287 10.29 -0.04 -8.63
N SER A 288 11.60 -0.02 -8.48
CA SER A 288 12.53 -0.86 -9.24
C SER A 288 13.60 -1.38 -8.28
N LEU A 289 14.39 -2.36 -8.73
CA LEU A 289 15.54 -2.82 -7.97
C LEU A 289 16.79 -2.26 -8.64
N SER A 290 17.74 -1.78 -7.83
CA SER A 290 19.09 -1.49 -8.31
C SER A 290 19.71 -2.77 -8.90
N GLU A 291 20.72 -2.61 -9.77
CA GLU A 291 21.41 -3.72 -10.45
C GLU A 291 21.77 -4.89 -9.49
N GLU A 292 21.83 -6.10 -10.07
CA GLU A 292 21.85 -7.42 -9.40
C GLU A 292 23.08 -7.67 -8.51
N THR A 293 23.23 -6.86 -7.47
CA THR A 293 24.15 -7.10 -6.36
C THR A 293 23.38 -7.70 -5.19
N GLU A 294 24.09 -8.38 -4.27
CA GLU A 294 23.54 -8.98 -3.06
C GLU A 294 22.84 -7.97 -2.13
N HIS A 295 23.04 -6.67 -2.36
CA HIS A 295 22.44 -5.56 -1.63
C HIS A 295 21.45 -4.75 -2.47
N SER A 296 20.73 -5.39 -3.41
CA SER A 296 19.80 -4.69 -4.30
C SER A 296 18.77 -3.89 -3.50
N LYS A 297 18.84 -2.55 -3.57
CA LYS A 297 17.91 -1.66 -2.88
C LYS A 297 16.66 -1.43 -3.71
N ILE A 298 15.56 -1.12 -3.04
CA ILE A 298 14.36 -0.62 -3.72
C ILE A 298 14.63 0.83 -4.11
N GLU A 299 14.58 1.11 -5.40
CA GLU A 299 14.67 2.45 -5.94
C GLU A 299 13.27 2.98 -6.24
N GLU A 300 12.99 4.20 -5.77
CA GLU A 300 11.71 4.85 -5.98
C GLU A 300 11.80 5.96 -7.04
N SER A 301 11.03 5.83 -8.11
CA SER A 301 10.84 6.90 -9.09
C SER A 301 9.46 7.53 -8.93
N LEU A 302 9.38 8.86 -9.10
CA LEU A 302 8.08 9.53 -9.23
C LEU A 302 7.58 9.32 -10.66
N MET A 303 6.40 8.73 -10.79
CA MET A 303 5.82 8.44 -12.10
C MET A 303 5.27 9.66 -12.80
N ILE A 304 5.41 9.63 -14.12
CA ILE A 304 4.82 10.57 -15.05
C ILE A 304 3.33 10.70 -14.75
N ARG A 305 2.91 11.95 -14.51
CA ARG A 305 1.51 12.31 -14.30
C ARG A 305 0.95 12.89 -15.59
N ALA A 306 -0.12 12.28 -16.09
CA ALA A 306 -0.85 12.78 -17.25
C ALA A 306 -2.33 12.79 -16.90
N ARG A 307 -2.82 13.90 -16.34
CA ARG A 307 -4.24 14.05 -15.93
C ARG A 307 -5.15 13.83 -17.13
N GLN A 308 -6.29 13.19 -16.92
CA GLN A 308 -7.29 13.01 -17.96
C GLN A 308 -7.99 14.35 -18.21
N CYS A 309 -7.93 14.88 -19.43
CA CYS A 309 -8.54 16.17 -19.76
C CYS A 309 -10.03 16.20 -19.41
N ASP A 310 -10.73 15.10 -19.67
CA ASP A 310 -12.16 14.86 -19.40
C ASP A 310 -12.49 14.61 -17.92
N HIS A 311 -11.48 14.50 -17.04
CA HIS A 311 -11.73 14.34 -15.61
C HIS A 311 -12.32 15.61 -15.02
N LYS A 312 -13.32 15.46 -14.13
CA LYS A 312 -14.03 16.58 -13.47
C LYS A 312 -13.08 17.67 -12.94
N ASN A 313 -12.07 17.30 -12.14
CA ASN A 313 -11.12 18.28 -11.60
C ASN A 313 -10.34 19.07 -12.66
N VAL A 314 -10.10 18.50 -13.85
CA VAL A 314 -9.43 19.21 -14.95
C VAL A 314 -10.43 20.10 -15.69
N GLN A 315 -11.67 19.65 -15.89
CA GLN A 315 -12.74 20.48 -16.46
C GLN A 315 -13.06 21.68 -15.56
N ASP A 316 -13.25 21.46 -14.25
CA ASP A 316 -13.47 22.53 -13.26
C ASP A 316 -12.29 23.54 -13.27
N HIS A 317 -11.05 23.07 -13.47
CA HIS A 317 -9.86 23.91 -13.62
C HIS A 317 -9.90 24.74 -14.92
N ILE A 318 -10.22 24.11 -16.06
CA ILE A 318 -10.33 24.78 -17.37
C ILE A 318 -11.41 25.87 -17.33
N GLU A 319 -12.55 25.59 -16.69
CA GLU A 319 -13.64 26.55 -16.53
C GLU A 319 -13.23 27.74 -15.65
N LYS A 320 -12.59 27.46 -14.51
CA LYS A 320 -12.15 28.47 -13.55
C LYS A 320 -11.07 29.41 -14.10
N TYR A 321 -10.16 28.90 -14.94
CA TYR A 321 -8.98 29.63 -15.43
C TYR A 321 -8.99 29.86 -16.95
N ARG A 322 -10.17 29.88 -17.57
CA ARG A 322 -10.34 29.92 -19.03
C ARG A 322 -9.45 30.94 -19.74
N ASP A 323 -9.55 32.21 -19.37
CA ASP A 323 -8.85 33.30 -20.07
C ASP A 323 -7.34 33.28 -19.81
N GLU A 324 -6.95 32.96 -18.59
CA GLU A 324 -5.53 32.81 -18.21
C GLU A 324 -4.88 31.65 -18.96
N LEU A 325 -5.56 30.50 -19.07
CA LEU A 325 -5.08 29.34 -19.81
C LEU A 325 -4.91 29.64 -21.30
N LEU A 326 -5.84 30.38 -21.91
CA LEU A 326 -5.70 30.78 -23.33
C LEU A 326 -4.46 31.64 -23.55
N ASN A 327 -4.25 32.66 -22.72
CA ASN A 327 -3.07 33.52 -22.82
C ASN A 327 -1.80 32.72 -22.55
N HIS A 328 -1.81 31.85 -21.54
CA HIS A 328 -0.66 31.01 -21.23
C HIS A 328 -0.30 30.06 -22.38
N ILE A 329 -1.29 29.42 -23.01
CA ILE A 329 -1.06 28.55 -24.18
C ILE A 329 -0.49 29.34 -25.37
N ARG A 330 -0.92 30.60 -25.58
CA ARG A 330 -0.37 31.47 -26.62
C ARG A 330 1.09 31.81 -26.36
N GLU A 331 1.42 32.26 -25.15
CA GLU A 331 2.79 32.55 -24.73
C GLU A 331 3.69 31.33 -24.84
N MET A 332 3.20 30.15 -24.43
CA MET A 332 3.92 28.88 -24.61
C MET A 332 4.18 28.56 -26.09
N GLY A 333 3.25 28.89 -26.99
CA GLY A 333 3.43 28.75 -28.43
C GLY A 333 4.51 29.67 -28.98
N GLU A 334 4.52 30.95 -28.57
CA GLU A 334 5.55 31.93 -28.93
C GLU A 334 6.94 31.52 -28.43
N ASN A 335 7.01 30.92 -27.24
CA ASN A 335 8.23 30.40 -26.63
C ASN A 335 8.65 29.02 -27.16
N ASN A 336 7.93 28.46 -28.14
CA ASN A 336 8.19 27.14 -28.70
C ASN A 336 8.23 26.03 -27.63
N GLU A 337 7.25 26.02 -26.71
CA GLU A 337 7.17 25.03 -25.62
C GLU A 337 6.38 23.77 -25.98
N PHE A 338 5.68 23.74 -27.12
CA PHE A 338 5.05 22.54 -27.70
C PHE A 338 5.21 22.54 -29.23
N ASP A 339 4.97 21.40 -29.89
CA ASP A 339 5.25 21.23 -31.33
C ASP A 339 3.99 21.22 -32.22
N ILE A 340 2.80 21.26 -31.62
CA ILE A 340 1.51 21.21 -32.34
C ILE A 340 0.98 22.62 -32.63
N ASP A 341 0.24 22.78 -33.72
CA ASP A 341 -0.40 24.06 -34.05
C ASP A 341 -1.70 24.27 -33.26
N LEU A 342 -1.68 25.28 -32.39
CA LEU A 342 -2.83 25.77 -31.60
C LEU A 342 -3.15 27.24 -31.91
N SER A 343 -2.62 27.80 -33.00
CA SER A 343 -2.79 29.22 -33.35
C SER A 343 -4.20 29.58 -33.81
N ASN A 344 -5.02 28.60 -34.17
CA ASN A 344 -6.39 28.80 -34.61
C ASN A 344 -7.27 29.40 -33.49
N THR A 345 -7.68 30.65 -33.67
CA THR A 345 -8.47 31.42 -32.71
C THR A 345 -9.90 30.91 -32.50
N ALA A 346 -10.39 30.00 -33.36
CA ALA A 346 -11.68 29.34 -33.18
C ALA A 346 -11.63 28.16 -32.19
N LEU A 347 -10.44 27.73 -31.76
CA LEU A 347 -10.31 26.64 -30.79
C LEU A 347 -10.74 27.12 -29.39
N SER A 348 -11.60 26.33 -28.75
CA SER A 348 -11.88 26.51 -27.32
C SER A 348 -10.67 26.13 -26.46
N VAL A 349 -10.58 26.67 -25.25
CA VAL A 349 -9.52 26.32 -24.28
C VAL A 349 -9.48 24.82 -24.02
N ASN A 350 -10.67 24.22 -23.88
CA ASN A 350 -10.81 22.79 -23.66
C ASN A 350 -10.25 21.98 -24.84
N GLU A 351 -10.51 22.43 -26.07
CA GLU A 351 -9.96 21.81 -27.28
C GLU A 351 -8.42 21.95 -27.34
N CYS A 352 -7.86 23.11 -26.97
CA CYS A 352 -6.41 23.30 -26.89
C CYS A 352 -5.77 22.35 -25.86
N VAL A 353 -6.34 22.27 -24.65
CA VAL A 353 -5.86 21.35 -23.59
C VAL A 353 -6.01 19.89 -24.03
N LYS A 354 -7.10 19.53 -24.73
CA LYS A 354 -7.31 18.18 -25.25
C LYS A 354 -6.29 17.79 -26.32
N ARG A 355 -5.90 18.74 -27.19
CA ARG A 355 -4.85 18.52 -28.19
C ARG A 355 -3.47 18.36 -27.55
N LEU A 356 -3.14 19.16 -26.53
CA LEU A 356 -1.92 18.99 -25.75
C LEU A 356 -1.86 17.63 -25.05
N GLU A 357 -2.99 17.17 -24.49
CA GLU A 357 -3.10 15.81 -23.95
C GLU A 357 -2.81 14.76 -25.03
N SER A 358 -3.47 14.87 -26.18
CA SER A 358 -3.33 13.91 -27.27
C SER A 358 -1.89 13.85 -27.80
N ASP A 359 -1.21 14.98 -27.94
CA ASP A 359 0.21 15.04 -28.35
C ASP A 359 1.11 14.38 -27.31
N CYS A 360 0.94 14.73 -26.03
CA CYS A 360 1.68 14.14 -24.92
C CYS A 360 1.56 12.61 -24.88
N LEU A 361 0.34 12.07 -24.95
CA LEU A 361 0.13 10.63 -24.94
C LEU A 361 0.67 9.93 -26.19
N LYS A 362 0.54 10.56 -27.37
CA LYS A 362 1.09 10.02 -28.62
C LYS A 362 2.60 9.90 -28.55
N LYS A 363 3.28 10.94 -28.06
CA LYS A 363 4.75 10.95 -27.92
C LYS A 363 5.24 10.00 -26.83
N LEU A 364 4.55 9.92 -25.68
CA LEU A 364 4.86 8.92 -24.64
C LEU A 364 4.76 7.48 -25.17
N ARG A 365 3.71 7.16 -25.94
CA ARG A 365 3.58 5.83 -26.56
C ARG A 365 4.67 5.57 -27.61
N HIS A 366 4.93 6.54 -28.47
CA HIS A 366 5.99 6.41 -29.48
C HIS A 366 7.36 6.22 -28.84
N TYR A 367 7.68 7.01 -27.81
CA TYR A 367 8.93 6.87 -27.05
C TYR A 367 9.01 5.51 -26.35
N ASP A 368 7.93 5.08 -25.71
CA ASP A 368 7.85 3.77 -25.07
C ASP A 368 8.18 2.65 -26.08
N GLU A 369 7.66 2.71 -27.30
CA GLU A 369 7.88 1.70 -28.34
C GLU A 369 9.26 1.77 -29.01
N THR A 370 9.81 2.97 -29.23
CA THR A 370 10.99 3.16 -30.10
C THR A 370 12.25 3.63 -29.40
N ALA A 371 12.13 4.20 -28.19
CA ALA A 371 13.18 4.95 -27.50
C ALA A 371 13.69 6.20 -28.23
N LEU A 372 12.96 6.69 -29.24
CA LEU A 372 13.32 7.87 -30.03
C LEU A 372 12.54 9.12 -29.59
N ALA A 373 13.11 10.31 -29.86
CA ALA A 373 12.49 11.61 -29.62
C ALA A 373 12.17 11.92 -28.14
N LEU A 374 13.11 11.63 -27.22
CA LEU A 374 12.99 11.95 -25.80
C LEU A 374 12.69 13.43 -25.56
N GLU A 375 13.44 14.35 -26.18
CA GLU A 375 13.26 15.79 -25.99
C GLU A 375 11.85 16.24 -26.36
N GLY A 376 11.34 15.80 -27.51
CA GLY A 376 9.97 16.12 -27.94
C GLY A 376 8.90 15.55 -26.99
N THR A 377 9.19 14.39 -26.39
CA THR A 377 8.30 13.74 -25.41
C THR A 377 8.26 14.51 -24.09
N ILE A 378 9.42 14.89 -23.55
CA ILE A 378 9.52 15.72 -22.35
C ILE A 378 8.86 17.08 -22.59
N LYS A 379 9.14 17.73 -23.72
CA LYS A 379 8.54 19.00 -24.13
C LYS A 379 7.01 18.94 -24.09
N ALA A 380 6.40 17.93 -24.73
CA ALA A 380 4.94 17.75 -24.73
C ALA A 380 4.38 17.45 -23.32
N LEU A 381 5.08 16.65 -22.53
CA LEU A 381 4.68 16.32 -21.16
C LEU A 381 4.67 17.55 -20.26
N ILE A 382 5.73 18.37 -20.29
CA ILE A 382 5.84 19.58 -19.47
C ILE A 382 4.85 20.65 -19.93
N ALA A 383 4.64 20.82 -21.23
CA ALA A 383 3.60 21.70 -21.75
C ALA A 383 2.21 21.30 -21.21
N TYR A 384 1.89 20.00 -21.19
CA TYR A 384 0.61 19.52 -20.66
C TYR A 384 0.50 19.67 -19.13
N GLU A 385 1.58 19.47 -18.38
CA GLU A 385 1.59 19.67 -16.93
C GLU A 385 1.37 21.15 -16.56
N LYS A 386 1.95 22.10 -17.32
CA LYS A 386 1.77 23.55 -17.11
C LYS A 386 0.31 24.00 -17.20
N VAL A 387 -0.46 23.42 -18.13
CA VAL A 387 -1.87 23.79 -18.37
C VAL A 387 -2.89 22.98 -17.58
N THR A 388 -2.49 21.89 -16.91
CA THR A 388 -3.41 21.05 -16.11
C THR A 388 -3.15 21.09 -14.62
N ASN A 389 -2.18 21.89 -14.18
CA ASN A 389 -1.82 22.05 -12.78
C ASN A 389 -1.91 23.53 -12.41
N GLU A 390 -2.89 23.88 -11.57
CA GLU A 390 -3.10 25.24 -11.08
C GLU A 390 -1.83 25.87 -10.49
N ALA A 391 -0.92 25.07 -9.92
CA ALA A 391 0.33 25.59 -9.37
C ALA A 391 1.26 26.19 -10.44
N TYR A 392 1.11 25.82 -11.71
CA TYR A 392 1.99 26.24 -12.80
C TYR A 392 1.36 27.29 -13.72
N LEU A 393 0.17 27.78 -13.38
CA LEU A 393 -0.40 28.94 -14.07
C LEU A 393 0.42 30.21 -13.79
N PRO A 394 0.50 31.16 -14.75
CA PRO A 394 1.25 32.40 -14.59
C PRO A 394 0.92 33.17 -13.30
N SER A 395 -0.35 33.32 -12.95
CA SER A 395 -0.81 34.04 -11.74
C SER A 395 -0.42 33.37 -10.43
N LYS A 396 -0.09 32.08 -10.48
CA LYS A 396 0.27 31.26 -9.32
C LYS A 396 1.74 30.90 -9.29
N MET A 397 2.50 31.20 -10.35
CA MET A 397 3.89 30.82 -10.48
C MET A 397 4.77 31.55 -9.46
N THR A 398 5.60 30.80 -8.75
CA THR A 398 6.60 31.33 -7.82
C THR A 398 7.94 30.64 -8.07
N PRO A 399 9.08 31.21 -7.61
CA PRO A 399 10.39 30.56 -7.76
C PRO A 399 10.43 29.13 -7.18
N SER A 400 9.72 28.90 -6.06
CA SER A 400 9.60 27.58 -5.45
C SER A 400 8.82 26.57 -6.32
N LYS A 401 7.74 27.03 -6.97
CA LYS A 401 6.93 26.21 -7.87
C LYS A 401 7.67 25.91 -9.18
N LEU A 402 8.38 26.89 -9.75
CA LEU A 402 9.25 26.69 -10.90
C LEU A 402 10.35 25.67 -10.59
N SER A 403 11.00 25.81 -9.42
CA SER A 403 11.99 24.83 -8.94
C SER A 403 11.39 23.43 -8.79
N THR A 404 10.13 23.33 -8.36
CA THR A 404 9.41 22.04 -8.26
C THR A 404 9.11 21.45 -9.63
N LEU A 405 8.68 22.27 -10.60
CA LEU A 405 8.46 21.83 -11.98
C LEU A 405 9.75 21.30 -12.61
N ASN A 406 10.86 22.04 -12.49
CA ASN A 406 12.17 21.64 -13.03
C ASN A 406 12.68 20.34 -12.39
N ARG A 407 12.50 20.16 -11.08
CA ARG A 407 12.81 18.88 -10.42
C ARG A 407 11.90 17.74 -10.92
N GLY A 408 10.63 18.03 -11.20
CA GLY A 408 9.69 17.07 -11.77
C GLY A 408 10.14 16.63 -13.17
N GLU A 409 10.50 17.59 -14.02
CA GLU A 409 11.05 17.34 -15.36
C GLU A 409 12.31 16.46 -15.30
N ALA A 410 13.28 16.81 -14.45
CA ALA A 410 14.49 16.02 -14.28
C ALA A 410 14.18 14.57 -13.88
N LYS A 411 13.22 14.36 -12.96
CA LYS A 411 12.78 13.02 -12.57
C LYS A 411 12.11 12.26 -13.70
N TYR A 412 11.24 12.91 -14.49
CA TYR A 412 10.60 12.30 -15.64
C TYR A 412 11.62 11.93 -16.72
N ARG A 413 12.60 12.80 -16.97
CA ARG A 413 13.72 12.55 -17.88
C ARG A 413 14.52 11.32 -17.46
N THR A 414 15.02 11.29 -16.23
CA THR A 414 15.76 10.13 -15.71
C THR A 414 14.92 8.85 -15.81
N PHE A 415 13.66 8.89 -15.40
CA PHE A 415 12.78 7.72 -15.49
C PHE A 415 12.63 7.23 -16.94
N LEU A 416 12.39 8.14 -17.89
CA LEU A 416 12.25 7.80 -19.31
C LEU A 416 13.56 7.29 -19.91
N GLU A 417 14.72 7.85 -19.54
CA GLU A 417 16.04 7.42 -20.01
C GLU A 417 16.41 6.02 -19.51
N GLU A 418 16.17 5.74 -18.23
CA GLU A 418 16.51 4.45 -17.63
C GLU A 418 15.61 3.32 -18.14
N ARG A 419 14.38 3.63 -18.57
CA ARG A 419 13.40 2.65 -19.12
C ARG A 419 13.22 1.41 -18.26
N LYS A 420 13.31 1.51 -16.92
CA LYS A 420 13.30 0.35 -16.01
C LYS A 420 12.08 -0.55 -16.15
N TRP A 421 10.93 -0.02 -16.58
CA TRP A 421 9.75 -0.83 -16.86
C TRP A 421 9.95 -1.80 -18.04
N ARG A 422 10.79 -1.48 -19.03
CA ARG A 422 11.10 -2.39 -20.14
C ARG A 422 11.98 -3.57 -19.73
N GLN A 423 12.69 -3.44 -18.61
CA GLN A 423 13.50 -4.53 -18.02
C GLN A 423 12.68 -5.36 -17.03
N CYS A 424 11.48 -4.92 -16.65
CA CYS A 424 10.65 -5.58 -15.66
C CYS A 424 9.82 -6.74 -16.26
N THR A 425 9.81 -7.88 -15.58
CA THR A 425 9.13 -9.10 -16.00
C THR A 425 7.77 -9.33 -15.32
N CYS A 426 7.27 -8.40 -14.50
CA CYS A 426 6.12 -8.59 -13.60
C CYS A 426 4.79 -8.93 -14.30
N GLY A 427 4.68 -8.74 -15.62
CA GLY A 427 3.45 -8.94 -16.39
C GLY A 427 2.74 -7.63 -16.69
N ILE A 428 2.67 -6.70 -15.72
CA ILE A 428 2.06 -5.38 -15.92
C ILE A 428 2.91 -4.49 -16.82
N CYS A 429 4.22 -4.38 -16.52
CA CYS A 429 5.16 -3.57 -17.30
C CYS A 429 5.35 -4.08 -18.73
N LYS A 430 5.05 -5.36 -19.01
CA LYS A 430 5.06 -5.90 -20.38
C LYS A 430 4.07 -5.19 -21.28
N GLY A 431 2.95 -4.71 -20.73
CA GLY A 431 1.96 -3.92 -21.46
C GLY A 431 2.39 -2.47 -21.73
N GLY A 432 3.59 -2.07 -21.32
CA GLY A 432 4.18 -0.77 -21.63
C GLY A 432 3.90 0.32 -20.60
N LEU A 433 4.45 1.51 -20.88
CA LEU A 433 4.46 2.67 -19.99
C LEU A 433 3.05 3.12 -19.60
N MET A 434 2.09 3.05 -20.53
CA MET A 434 0.72 3.52 -20.32
C MET A 434 -0.03 2.76 -19.20
N ASN A 435 0.40 1.55 -18.86
CA ASN A 435 -0.19 0.77 -17.77
C ASN A 435 0.31 1.18 -16.38
N ILE A 436 1.37 1.99 -16.29
CA ILE A 436 2.01 2.36 -15.03
C ILE A 436 2.07 3.87 -14.79
N ILE A 437 1.71 4.73 -15.75
CA ILE A 437 1.65 6.19 -15.53
C ILE A 437 0.57 6.59 -14.51
N PHE A 438 0.75 7.75 -13.87
CA PHE A 438 -0.24 8.33 -12.99
C PHE A 438 -1.33 9.03 -13.80
N ARG A 439 -2.42 8.32 -14.08
CA ARG A 439 -3.48 8.80 -14.98
C ARG A 439 -4.87 8.37 -14.56
N SER A 440 -5.15 7.07 -14.53
CA SER A 440 -6.47 6.53 -14.23
C SER A 440 -6.42 5.58 -13.03
N ASN A 441 -7.58 5.26 -12.44
CA ASN A 441 -7.66 4.32 -11.32
C ASN A 441 -7.01 2.97 -11.68
N GLN A 442 -7.27 2.45 -12.88
CA GLN A 442 -6.71 1.18 -13.35
C GLN A 442 -5.19 1.24 -13.52
N SER A 443 -4.63 2.27 -14.18
CA SER A 443 -3.17 2.40 -14.32
C SER A 443 -2.48 2.64 -12.97
N ASN A 444 -3.14 3.34 -12.05
CA ASN A 444 -2.62 3.59 -10.71
C ASN A 444 -2.60 2.32 -9.85
N ARG A 445 -3.65 1.51 -9.88
CA ARG A 445 -3.71 0.22 -9.18
C ARG A 445 -2.72 -0.77 -9.76
N ARG A 446 -2.62 -0.86 -11.10
CA ARG A 446 -1.63 -1.70 -11.78
C ARG A 446 -0.19 -1.33 -11.39
N ARG A 447 0.14 -0.04 -11.29
CA ARG A 447 1.44 0.39 -10.72
C ARG A 447 1.63 -0.07 -9.27
N GLY A 448 0.59 0.03 -8.44
CA GLY A 448 0.63 -0.50 -7.07
C GLY A 448 0.89 -2.01 -7.04
N ILE A 449 0.23 -2.78 -7.90
CA ILE A 449 0.42 -4.23 -7.99
C ILE A 449 1.82 -4.58 -8.48
N HIS A 450 2.36 -3.82 -9.44
CA HIS A 450 3.77 -3.92 -9.82
C HIS A 450 4.69 -3.70 -8.60
N ASN A 451 4.43 -2.69 -7.77
CA ASN A 451 5.23 -2.45 -6.57
C ASN A 451 5.20 -3.65 -5.61
N LEU A 452 4.08 -4.37 -5.48
CA LEU A 452 4.00 -5.61 -4.69
C LEU A 452 4.97 -6.67 -5.22
N ALA A 453 5.05 -6.86 -6.54
CA ALA A 453 6.00 -7.80 -7.15
C ALA A 453 7.46 -7.42 -6.84
N ILE A 454 7.79 -6.13 -6.91
CA ILE A 454 9.15 -5.63 -6.66
C ILE A 454 9.58 -5.82 -5.20
N VAL A 455 8.73 -5.48 -4.23
CA VAL A 455 9.09 -5.64 -2.81
C VAL A 455 9.21 -7.11 -2.42
N THR A 456 8.42 -8.00 -3.01
CA THR A 456 8.51 -9.44 -2.77
C THR A 456 9.77 -10.03 -3.38
N LYS A 457 10.17 -9.59 -4.58
CA LYS A 457 11.46 -9.95 -5.17
C LYS A 457 12.63 -9.47 -4.31
N HIS A 458 12.57 -8.23 -3.79
CA HIS A 458 13.57 -7.71 -2.86
C HIS A 458 13.64 -8.54 -1.57
N LYS A 459 12.50 -8.77 -0.89
CA LYS A 459 12.40 -9.62 0.30
C LYS A 459 13.06 -10.98 0.07
N ASN A 460 12.73 -11.66 -1.03
CA ASN A 460 13.28 -12.98 -1.35
C ASN A 460 14.81 -12.95 -1.54
N ARG A 461 15.35 -11.90 -2.18
CA ARG A 461 16.81 -11.70 -2.30
C ARG A 461 17.47 -11.49 -0.94
N VAL A 462 16.89 -10.64 -0.10
CA VAL A 462 17.38 -10.36 1.26
C VAL A 462 17.42 -11.64 2.10
N ILE A 463 16.34 -12.42 2.11
CA ILE A 463 16.28 -13.67 2.88
C ILE A 463 17.31 -14.68 2.37
N LYS A 464 17.44 -14.86 1.06
CA LYS A 464 18.47 -15.74 0.49
C LYS A 464 19.90 -15.31 0.88
N SER A 465 20.17 -14.01 0.91
CA SER A 465 21.47 -13.47 1.37
C SER A 465 21.72 -13.81 2.84
N LEU A 466 20.73 -13.61 3.72
CA LEU A 466 20.83 -13.96 5.14
C LEU A 466 21.04 -15.46 5.37
N GLU A 467 20.39 -16.32 4.60
CA GLU A 467 20.59 -17.78 4.66
C GLU A 467 21.99 -18.21 4.21
N THR A 468 22.56 -17.50 3.25
CA THR A 468 23.92 -17.78 2.75
C THR A 468 24.97 -17.32 3.76
N ALA A 469 24.77 -16.17 4.40
CA ALA A 469 25.68 -15.63 5.42
C ALA A 469 25.67 -16.44 6.74
N ALA A 470 24.62 -17.24 6.99
CA ALA A 470 24.49 -18.08 8.17
C ALA A 470 25.10 -19.50 7.99
N LYS A 471 25.51 -19.85 6.77
CA LYS A 471 26.25 -21.09 6.46
C LYS A 471 27.74 -20.81 6.44
#